data_AF-A0A6N7ZSZ6-F1
#
_entry.id   AF-A0A6N7ZSZ6-F1
#
_cell.length_a   1.000
_cell.length_b   1.000
_cell.length_c   1.000
_cell.angle_alpha   90.00
_cell.angle_beta   90.00
_cell.angle_gamma   90.00
#
_symmetry.space_group_name_H-M   'P 1'
#
loop_
_entity.id
_entity.type
_entity.pdbx_description
1 polymer ?
#
loop_
_entity_poly.entity_id
_entity_poly.type
_entity_poly.pdbx_seq_one_letter_code
_entity_poly.pdbx_strand_id
1 'polypeptide(L)'
;MQNETKFDIVTQPPLRDILDAPKDRTVIWAVIRIPKEELEARPNLEQWDGVQVPLRHPGVMEGGFDTGWSVAAPVGHGGFPDEWILGWVPVLTVPERGSQDD
;
A
#
# COMPACT_ATOMS: atom_id res chain seq x y z
N MET A 1 -14.20 -6.14 -39.11
CA MET A 1 -14.54 -5.30 -37.93
C MET A 1 -13.51 -5.61 -36.87
N GLN A 2 -12.70 -4.63 -36.48
CA GLN A 2 -11.76 -4.75 -35.36
C GLN A 2 -12.46 -4.19 -34.12
N ASN A 3 -12.62 -5.01 -33.08
CA ASN A 3 -13.08 -4.54 -31.77
C ASN A 3 -11.88 -3.92 -31.05
N GLU A 4 -11.80 -2.60 -31.06
CA GLU A 4 -10.86 -1.87 -30.20
C GLU A 4 -11.41 -1.88 -28.78
N THR A 5 -10.88 -2.76 -27.93
CA THR A 5 -11.03 -2.64 -26.48
C THR A 5 -10.26 -1.40 -26.04
N LYS A 6 -10.98 -0.29 -25.83
CA LYS A 6 -10.44 0.89 -25.16
C LYS A 6 -10.23 0.52 -23.69
N PHE A 7 -8.97 0.39 -23.29
CA PHE A 7 -8.62 0.47 -21.88
C PHE A 7 -8.76 1.94 -21.50
N ASP A 8 -9.82 2.28 -20.76
CA ASP A 8 -9.91 3.59 -20.14
C ASP A 8 -8.66 3.77 -19.27
N ILE A 9 -7.83 4.75 -19.61
CA ILE A 9 -6.71 5.13 -18.77
C ILE A 9 -7.34 5.65 -17.48
N VAL A 10 -7.39 4.80 -16.46
CA VAL A 10 -7.74 5.21 -15.10
C VAL A 10 -6.62 6.15 -14.66
N THR A 11 -6.84 7.46 -14.81
CA THR A 11 -6.05 8.45 -14.07
C THR A 11 -6.17 8.08 -12.61
N GLN A 12 -5.06 7.66 -11.98
CA GLN A 12 -5.06 7.32 -10.56
C GLN A 12 -5.63 8.52 -9.78
N PRO A 13 -6.63 8.31 -8.90
CA PRO A 13 -7.16 9.38 -8.09
C PRO A 13 -6.04 10.03 -7.28
N PRO A 14 -6.16 11.32 -6.89
CA PRO A 14 -5.14 11.97 -6.07
C PRO A 14 -4.89 11.12 -4.82
N LEU A 15 -3.61 10.97 -4.48
CA LEU A 15 -3.21 10.24 -3.27
C LEU A 15 -3.85 10.89 -2.05
N ARG A 16 -4.42 10.06 -1.17
CA ARG A 16 -4.90 10.47 0.15
C ARG A 16 -3.74 10.52 1.13
N ASP A 17 -3.86 11.36 2.16
CA ASP A 17 -2.90 11.40 3.25
C ASP A 17 -2.88 10.03 3.97
N ILE A 18 -1.69 9.53 4.29
CA ILE A 18 -1.52 8.26 4.99
C ILE A 18 -2.15 8.27 6.39
N LEU A 19 -2.27 9.44 7.02
CA LEU A 19 -2.93 9.58 8.33
C LEU A 19 -4.42 9.20 8.27
N ASP A 20 -5.05 9.32 7.11
CA ASP A 20 -6.45 8.94 6.88
C ASP A 20 -6.61 7.45 6.54
N ALA A 21 -5.50 6.71 6.40
CA ALA A 21 -5.55 5.31 6.02
C ALA A 21 -6.02 4.42 7.18
N PRO A 22 -6.85 3.40 6.90
CA PRO A 22 -7.34 2.49 7.92
C PRO A 22 -6.20 1.64 8.51
N LYS A 23 -6.05 1.68 9.84
CA LYS A 23 -5.10 0.87 10.60
C LYS A 23 -5.78 -0.36 11.22
N ASP A 24 -6.52 -1.12 10.41
CA ASP A 24 -7.35 -2.26 10.82
C ASP A 24 -7.09 -3.53 9.98
N ARG A 25 -5.92 -3.59 9.34
CA ARG A 25 -5.50 -4.61 8.36
C ARG A 25 -6.14 -4.50 6.97
N THR A 26 -6.96 -3.48 6.71
CA THR A 26 -7.38 -3.16 5.34
C THR A 26 -6.18 -2.91 4.44
N VAL A 27 -6.22 -3.47 3.22
CA VAL A 27 -5.15 -3.30 2.24
C VAL A 27 -5.34 -2.00 1.47
N ILE A 28 -4.27 -1.21 1.39
CA ILE A 28 -4.19 0.02 0.62
C ILE A 28 -3.14 -0.12 -0.48
N TRP A 29 -3.28 0.64 -1.57
CA TRP A 29 -2.22 0.81 -2.55
C TRP A 29 -1.47 2.10 -2.24
N ALA A 30 -0.19 2.00 -1.90
CA ALA A 30 0.60 3.12 -1.38
C ALA A 30 1.84 3.39 -2.24
N VAL A 31 2.30 4.64 -2.22
CA VAL A 31 3.59 5.06 -2.80
C VAL A 31 4.57 5.27 -1.65
N ILE A 32 5.67 4.53 -1.65
CA ILE A 32 6.76 4.72 -0.69
C ILE A 32 7.60 5.95 -1.09
N ARG A 33 7.99 6.75 -0.11
CA ARG A 33 8.97 7.83 -0.23
C ARG A 33 9.88 7.82 1.00
N ILE A 34 11.11 7.39 0.83
CA ILE A 34 12.04 7.27 1.95
C ILE A 34 12.85 8.57 2.10
N PRO A 35 12.92 9.17 3.30
CA PRO A 35 13.73 10.36 3.55
C PRO A 35 15.20 10.16 3.17
N LYS A 36 15.86 11.22 2.70
CA LYS A 36 17.25 11.17 2.25
C LYS A 36 18.19 10.68 3.34
N GLU A 37 17.96 11.12 4.57
CA GLU A 37 18.75 10.75 5.75
C GLU A 37 18.69 9.24 6.01
N GLU A 38 17.53 8.63 5.72
CA GLU A 38 17.33 7.19 5.87
C GLU A 38 18.00 6.39 4.75
N LEU A 39 18.01 6.92 3.52
CA LEU A 39 18.77 6.34 2.42
C LEU A 39 20.29 6.41 2.66
N GLU A 40 20.78 7.49 3.26
CA GLU A 40 22.20 7.63 3.65
C GLU A 40 22.58 6.65 4.76
N ALA A 41 21.72 6.48 5.77
CA ALA A 41 21.95 5.54 6.87
C ALA A 41 21.77 4.07 6.44
N ARG A 42 20.85 3.80 5.51
CA ARG A 42 20.45 2.46 5.06
C ARG A 42 20.30 2.41 3.53
N PRO A 43 21.41 2.34 2.78
CA PRO A 43 21.38 2.38 1.31
C PRO A 43 20.55 1.27 0.65
N ASN A 44 20.38 0.13 1.32
CA ASN A 44 19.53 -0.97 0.85
C ASN A 44 18.03 -0.62 0.79
N LEU A 45 17.63 0.53 1.33
CA LEU A 45 16.28 1.07 1.22
C LEU A 45 15.99 1.76 -0.11
N GLU A 46 17.03 2.12 -0.90
CA GLU A 46 16.87 2.81 -2.18
C GLU A 46 15.94 2.05 -3.15
N GLN A 47 15.98 0.71 -3.13
CA GLN A 47 15.09 -0.13 -3.94
C GLN A 47 13.59 0.01 -3.60
N TRP A 48 13.24 0.59 -2.45
CA TRP A 48 11.87 0.83 -2.02
C TRP A 48 11.40 2.26 -2.30
N ASP A 49 12.31 3.22 -2.50
CA ASP A 49 11.94 4.62 -2.72
C ASP A 49 11.22 4.79 -4.07
N GLY A 50 10.06 5.45 -4.05
CA GLY A 50 9.18 5.63 -5.21
C GLY A 50 8.37 4.40 -5.63
N VAL A 51 8.54 3.25 -4.95
CA VAL A 51 7.80 2.02 -5.27
C VAL A 51 6.32 2.14 -4.90
N GLN A 52 5.46 1.64 -5.78
CA GLN A 52 4.04 1.44 -5.52
C GLN A 52 3.78 0.00 -5.07
N VAL A 53 3.21 -0.18 -3.88
CA VAL A 53 3.09 -1.51 -3.25
C VAL A 53 1.80 -1.60 -2.42
N PRO A 54 1.18 -2.79 -2.34
CA PRO A 54 0.04 -2.98 -1.45
C PRO A 54 0.54 -3.07 0.00
N LEU A 55 0.04 -2.19 0.87
CA LEU A 55 0.37 -2.15 2.29
C LEU A 55 -0.85 -2.45 3.14
N ARG A 56 -0.62 -2.86 4.40
CA ARG A 56 -1.62 -2.93 5.46
C ARG A 56 -0.99 -2.59 6.80
N HIS A 57 -1.77 -2.02 7.71
CA HIS A 57 -1.33 -1.72 9.06
C HIS A 57 -2.22 -2.47 10.06
N PRO A 58 -1.66 -3.26 10.99
CA PRO A 58 -2.45 -4.07 11.91
C PRO A 58 -3.07 -3.28 13.08
N GLY A 59 -2.97 -1.95 13.07
CA GLY A 59 -3.15 -1.12 14.26
C GLY A 59 -2.06 -1.30 15.31
N VAL A 60 -2.27 -0.68 16.47
CA VAL A 60 -1.42 -0.85 17.65
C VAL A 60 -1.72 -2.21 18.27
N MET A 61 -0.67 -3.01 18.50
CA MET A 61 -0.81 -4.33 19.08
C MET A 61 -1.05 -4.28 20.59
N GLU A 62 -1.40 -5.44 21.16
CA GLU A 62 -1.46 -5.61 22.61
C GLU A 62 -0.10 -5.23 23.24
N GLY A 63 -0.13 -4.34 24.23
CA GLY A 63 1.08 -3.75 24.84
C GLY A 63 1.50 -2.40 24.25
N GLY A 64 0.77 -1.84 23.30
CA GLY A 64 1.00 -0.48 22.79
C GLY A 64 2.07 -0.39 21.70
N PHE A 65 2.54 -1.53 21.19
CA PHE A 65 3.57 -1.57 20.17
C PHE A 65 2.98 -1.36 18.77
N ASP A 66 3.54 -0.42 18.02
CA ASP A 66 3.20 -0.15 16.63
C ASP A 66 4.30 -0.69 15.71
N THR A 67 3.95 -1.63 14.83
CA THR A 67 4.87 -2.20 13.84
C THR A 67 4.94 -1.41 12.54
N GLY A 68 4.17 -0.34 12.40
CA GLY A 68 4.01 0.41 11.16
C GLY A 68 3.35 -0.41 10.04
N TRP A 69 3.48 0.10 8.83
CA TRP A 69 2.93 -0.52 7.62
C TRP A 69 3.77 -1.70 7.17
N SER A 70 3.09 -2.71 6.65
CA SER A 70 3.68 -3.94 6.12
C SER A 70 3.18 -4.22 4.72
N VAL A 71 4.02 -4.82 3.87
CA VAL A 71 3.57 -5.33 2.57
C VAL A 71 2.46 -6.36 2.80
N ALA A 72 1.37 -6.25 2.05
CA ALA A 72 0.23 -7.16 2.14
C ALA A 72 0.50 -8.52 1.44
N ALA A 73 1.61 -9.18 1.80
CA ALA A 73 2.05 -10.45 1.26
C ALA A 73 2.71 -11.32 2.36
N PRO A 74 2.78 -12.65 2.23
CA PRO A 74 3.38 -13.55 3.22
C PRO A 74 4.92 -13.57 3.14
N VAL A 75 5.53 -12.41 2.87
CA VAL A 75 6.96 -12.28 2.58
C VAL A 75 7.75 -11.69 3.75
N GLY A 76 7.09 -11.42 4.88
CA GLY A 76 7.66 -10.61 5.95
C GLY A 76 7.89 -9.15 5.52
N HIS A 77 8.31 -8.32 6.47
CA HIS A 77 8.52 -6.87 6.36
C HIS A 77 7.28 -6.00 6.63
N GLY A 78 7.23 -5.57 7.90
CA GLY A 78 6.64 -4.33 8.40
C GLY A 78 7.73 -3.33 8.78
N GLY A 79 7.33 -2.16 9.25
CA GLY A 79 8.23 -1.12 9.74
C GLY A 79 8.39 0.07 8.81
N PHE A 80 7.54 0.22 7.79
CA PHE A 80 7.41 1.51 7.11
C PHE A 80 6.61 2.44 8.04
N PRO A 81 7.20 3.51 8.57
CA PRO A 81 6.46 4.48 9.36
C PRO A 81 5.59 5.36 8.44
N ASP A 82 4.63 6.09 9.01
CA ASP A 82 3.71 6.93 8.25
C ASP A 82 4.48 7.93 7.37
N GLU A 83 5.56 8.54 7.88
CA GLU A 83 6.36 9.53 7.16
C GLU A 83 7.12 8.98 5.94
N TRP A 84 7.19 7.65 5.76
CA TRP A 84 7.79 7.04 4.58
C TRP A 84 6.77 6.76 3.47
N ILE A 85 5.52 7.17 3.64
CA ILE A 85 4.46 6.92 2.68
C ILE A 85 3.96 8.26 2.17
N LEU A 86 4.15 8.49 0.86
CA LEU A 86 3.72 9.73 0.21
C LEU A 86 2.20 9.87 0.20
N GLY A 87 1.49 8.75 0.16
CA GLY A 87 0.03 8.68 0.21
C GLY A 87 -0.49 7.39 -0.36
N TRP A 88 -1.83 7.26 -0.40
CA TRP A 88 -2.49 6.00 -0.73
C TRP A 88 -3.81 6.16 -1.49
N VAL A 89 -4.26 5.06 -2.08
CA VAL A 89 -5.60 4.89 -2.64
C VAL A 89 -6.18 3.54 -2.19
N PRO A 90 -7.51 3.41 -2.05
CA PRO A 90 -8.12 2.13 -1.72
C PRO A 90 -7.84 1.11 -2.82
N VAL A 91 -7.50 -0.13 -2.43
CA VAL A 91 -7.51 -1.25 -3.37
C VAL A 91 -8.97 -1.55 -3.70
N LEU A 92 -9.34 -1.46 -4.98
CA LEU A 92 -10.66 -1.90 -5.43
C LEU A 92 -10.77 -3.39 -5.15
N THR A 93 -11.68 -3.78 -4.25
CA THR A 93 -12.02 -5.18 -4.09
C THR A 93 -12.63 -5.67 -5.40
N VAL A 94 -12.06 -6.75 -5.95
CA VAL A 94 -12.74 -7.48 -7.01
C VAL A 94 -14.08 -7.94 -6.42
N PRO A 95 -15.23 -7.70 -7.09
CA PRO A 95 -16.52 -8.20 -6.60
C PRO A 95 -16.38 -9.70 -6.33
N GLU A 96 -16.93 -10.15 -5.18
CA GLU A 96 -16.87 -11.55 -4.79
C GLU A 96 -17.26 -12.42 -5.98
N ARG A 97 -16.42 -13.41 -6.28
CA ARG A 97 -16.69 -14.40 -7.32
C ARG A 97 -17.97 -15.10 -6.85
N GLY A 98 -19.11 -14.72 -7.44
CA GLY A 98 -20.42 -15.20 -7.01
C GLY A 98 -20.36 -16.71 -6.88
N SER A 99 -20.83 -17.22 -5.74
CA SER A 99 -21.02 -18.64 -5.49
C SER A 99 -21.74 -19.21 -6.69
N GLN A 100 -21.00 -19.90 -7.56
CA GLN A 100 -21.61 -20.74 -8.56
C GLN A 100 -21.97 -21.99 -7.78
N ASP A 101 -23.16 -21.94 -7.18
CA ASP A 101 -23.79 -23.09 -6.55
C ASP A 101 -23.89 -24.19 -7.62
N ASP A 102 -23.19 -25.30 -7.38
CA ASP A 102 -23.29 -26.55 -8.16
C ASP A 102 -24.62 -27.28 -7.88
#